data_AF-A0A936S8Q5-F1
#
_entry.id   AF-A0A936S8Q5-F1
#
_cell.length_a   1.000
_cell.length_b   1.000
_cell.length_c   1.000
_cell.angle_alpha   90.00
_cell.angle_beta   90.00
_cell.angle_gamma   90.00
#
_symmetry.space_group_name_H-M   'P 1'
#
loop_
_entity.id
_entity.type
_entity.pdbx_description
1 polymer ?
#
loop_
_entity_poly.entity_id
_entity_poly.type
_entity_poly.pdbx_seq_one_letter_code
_entity_poly.pdbx_strand_id
1 'polypeptide(L)' 'MDKPETIKQVLMRRDGLSADEADEMVAYAKERIADGEDPEEVCYEEFGLEPDYVFELLGW' A
#
# COMPACT_ATOMS: atom_id res chain seq x y z
N MET A 1 -21.18 4.47 -5.93
CA MET A 1 -20.10 3.49 -5.72
C MET A 1 -19.32 4.01 -4.54
N ASP A 2 -19.29 3.28 -3.43
CA ASP A 2 -18.45 3.66 -2.30
C ASP A 2 -16.99 3.61 -2.74
N LYS A 3 -16.18 4.57 -2.28
CA LYS A 3 -14.74 4.58 -2.55
C LYS A 3 -14.14 3.33 -1.86
N PRO A 4 -13.28 2.54 -2.53
CA PRO A 4 -12.56 1.47 -1.84
C PRO A 4 -11.77 2.02 -0.65
N GLU A 5 -11.58 1.19 0.37
CA GLU A 5 -10.71 1.51 1.50
C GLU A 5 -9.30 1.86 0.99
N THR A 6 -8.59 2.74 1.68
CA THR A 6 -7.18 3.03 1.36
C THR A 6 -6.26 1.88 1.75
N ILE A 7 -5.07 1.77 1.17
CA ILE A 7 -4.01 0.82 1.60
C ILE A 7 -3.85 0.91 3.12
N LYS A 8 -3.71 2.13 3.64
CA LYS A 8 -3.60 2.39 5.09
C LYS A 8 -4.79 1.84 5.88
N GLN A 9 -6.02 2.10 5.44
CA GLN A 9 -7.23 1.61 6.12
C GLN A 9 -7.30 0.09 6.12
N VAL A 10 -6.93 -0.55 5.02
CA VAL A 10 -6.90 -2.02 4.91
C VAL A 10 -5.86 -2.59 5.87
N LEU A 11 -4.63 -2.07 5.87
CA LEU A 11 -3.56 -2.50 6.77
C LEU A 11 -3.96 -2.36 8.25
N MET A 12 -4.53 -1.22 8.64
CA MET A 12 -5.00 -1.00 10.01
C MET A 12 -6.12 -1.98 10.40
N ARG A 13 -7.12 -2.19 9.52
CA ARG A 13 -8.28 -3.04 9.81
C ARG A 13 -7.97 -4.54 9.77
N ARG A 14 -7.19 -4.98 8.78
CA ARG A 14 -6.87 -6.39 8.51
C ARG A 14 -5.74 -6.87 9.43
N ASP A 15 -4.69 -6.07 9.56
CA ASP A 15 -3.44 -6.48 10.20
C ASP A 15 -3.29 -5.93 11.62
N GLY A 16 -4.21 -5.04 12.04
CA GLY A 16 -4.22 -4.46 13.38
C GLY A 16 -3.13 -3.41 13.60
N LEU A 17 -2.57 -2.87 12.51
CA LEU A 17 -1.53 -1.84 12.57
C LEU A 17 -2.08 -0.51 13.09
N SER A 18 -1.22 0.20 13.81
CA SER A 18 -1.43 1.62 14.09
C SER A 18 -1.33 2.45 12.81
N ALA A 19 -1.81 3.70 12.89
CA ALA A 19 -1.73 4.63 11.77
C ALA A 19 -0.28 4.92 11.35
N ASP A 20 0.64 4.97 12.32
CA ASP A 20 2.06 5.24 12.08
C ASP A 20 2.75 4.04 11.42
N GLU A 21 2.50 2.81 11.91
CA GLU A 21 3.03 1.59 11.28
C GLU A 21 2.56 1.42 9.84
N ALA A 22 1.27 1.70 9.58
CA ALA A 22 0.75 1.65 8.21
C ALA A 22 1.36 2.75 7.31
N ASP A 23 1.64 3.94 7.84
CA ASP A 23 2.35 5.00 7.10
C ASP A 23 3.81 4.61 6.79
N GLU A 24 4.50 3.99 7.75
CA GLU A 24 5.87 3.49 7.59
C GLU A 24 5.94 2.43 6.48
N MET A 25 5.00 1.48 6.45
CA MET A 25 4.93 0.48 5.38
C MET A 25 4.68 1.11 4.00
N VAL A 26 3.78 2.08 3.91
CA VAL A 26 3.52 2.79 2.64
C VAL A 26 4.73 3.60 2.20
N ALA A 27 5.45 4.23 3.14
CA ALA A 27 6.68 4.97 2.84
C ALA A 27 7.78 4.04 2.31
N TYR A 28 7.97 2.87 2.94
CA TYR A 28 8.94 1.87 2.52
C TYR A 28 8.63 1.31 1.13
N ALA A 29 7.36 0.97 0.85
CA ALA A 29 6.95 0.53 -0.48
C ALA A 29 7.23 1.58 -1.58
N LYS A 30 7.04 2.87 -1.26
CA LYS A 30 7.37 3.96 -2.18
C LYS A 30 8.87 4.10 -2.43
N GLU A 31 9.70 3.80 -1.44
CA GLU A 31 11.17 3.76 -1.60
C GLU A 31 11.58 2.63 -2.55
N ARG A 32 11.05 1.42 -2.37
CA ARG A 32 11.27 0.28 -3.28
C ARG A 32 10.91 0.61 -4.73
N ILE A 33 9.76 1.25 -4.95
CA ILE A 33 9.34 1.71 -6.29
C ILE A 33 10.29 2.79 -6.83
N ALA A 34 10.74 3.73 -5.99
CA ALA A 34 11.69 4.75 -6.40
C ALA A 34 13.05 4.16 -6.82
N ASP A 35 13.44 3.03 -6.23
CA ASP A 35 14.63 2.25 -6.59
C ASP A 35 14.45 1.41 -7.87
N GLY A 36 13.26 1.44 -8.47
CA GLY A 36 12.95 0.86 -9.78
C GLY A 36 12.26 -0.50 -9.72
N GLU A 37 11.77 -0.92 -8.55
CA GLU A 37 10.96 -2.13 -8.43
C GLU A 37 9.56 -1.95 -9.04
N ASP A 38 8.95 -3.06 -9.47
CA ASP A 38 7.62 -3.04 -10.07
C ASP A 38 6.54 -2.74 -9.01
N PRO A 39 5.67 -1.72 -9.22
CA PRO A 39 4.66 -1.36 -8.24
C PRO A 39 3.64 -2.45 -7.93
N GLU A 40 3.28 -3.30 -8.89
CA GLU A 40 2.33 -4.40 -8.67
C GLU A 40 2.96 -5.48 -7.79
N GLU A 41 4.23 -5.83 -8.05
CA GLU A 41 5.00 -6.74 -7.19
C GLU A 41 5.16 -6.19 -5.77
N VAL A 42 5.54 -4.91 -5.61
CA VAL A 42 5.66 -4.26 -4.30
C VAL A 42 4.31 -4.25 -3.55
N CYS A 43 3.21 -3.97 -4.24
CA CYS A 43 1.88 -3.97 -3.64
C CYS A 43 1.47 -5.36 -3.13
N TYR A 44 1.81 -6.41 -3.89
CA TYR A 44 1.57 -7.79 -3.48
C TYR A 44 2.49 -8.23 -2.33
N GLU A 45 3.79 -7.94 -2.41
CA GLU A 45 4.78 -8.38 -1.42
C GLU A 45 4.63 -7.65 -0.07
N GLU A 46 4.47 -6.32 -0.08
CA GLU A 46 4.43 -5.51 1.13
C GLU A 46 3.05 -5.52 1.80
N PHE A 47 1.99 -5.54 0.99
CA PHE A 47 0.63 -5.38 1.52
C PHE A 47 -0.25 -6.61 1.33
N GLY A 48 0.13 -7.57 0.48
CA GLY A 48 -0.76 -8.67 0.10
C GLY A 48 -2.08 -8.18 -0.50
N LEU A 49 -2.03 -7.06 -1.23
CA LEU A 49 -3.17 -6.43 -1.88
C LEU A 49 -3.16 -6.70 -3.38
N GLU A 50 -4.35 -6.63 -3.96
CA GLU A 50 -4.53 -6.75 -5.40
C GLU A 50 -3.82 -5.59 -6.15
N PRO A 51 -3.42 -5.78 -7.42
CA PRO A 51 -2.73 -4.76 -8.21
C PRO A 51 -3.50 -3.45 -8.41
N ASP A 52 -4.83 -3.40 -8.17
CA ASP A 52 -5.63 -2.18 -8.30
C ASP A 52 -5.27 -1.10 -7.27
N TYR A 53 -4.70 -1.50 -6.12
CA TYR A 53 -4.17 -0.57 -5.12
C TYR A 53 -2.91 0.18 -5.59
N VAL A 54 -2.26 -0.24 -6.68
CA VAL A 54 -1.10 0.46 -7.25
C VAL A 54 -1.44 1.91 -7.62
N PHE A 55 -2.65 2.17 -8.11
CA PHE A 55 -3.07 3.54 -8.45
C PHE A 55 -3.04 4.46 -7.23
N GLU A 56 -3.51 3.97 -6.08
CA GLU A 56 -3.42 4.71 -4.83
C GLU A 56 -1.96 4.89 -4.37
N LEU A 57 -1.15 3.81 -4.46
CA LEU A 57 0.25 3.82 -4.07
C LEU A 57 1.06 4.87 -4.86
N LEU A 58 0.77 5.01 -6.15
CA LEU A 58 1.38 6.00 -7.05
C LEU A 58 0.72 7.39 -6.96
N GLY A 59 -0.39 7.52 -6.25
CA GLY A 59 -1.09 8.78 -5.99
C GLY A 59 -1.93 9.30 -7.17
N TRP A 60 -2.56 8.41 -7.94
CA TRP A 60 -3.45 8.74 -9.06
C TRP A 60 -4.93 8.85 -8.66
#